data_AF-E0UEA4-F1
#
_entry.id   AF-E0UEA4-F1
#
_cell.length_a   1.000
_cell.length_b   1.000
_cell.length_c   1.000
_cell.angle_alpha   90.00
_cell.angle_beta   90.00
_cell.angle_gamma   90.00
#
_symmetry.space_group_name_H-M   'P 1'
#
loop_
_entity.id
_entity.type
_entity.pdbx_description
1 polymer ?
#
loop_
_entity_poly.entity_id
_entity_poly.type
_entity_poly.pdbx_seq_one_letter_code
_entity_poly.pdbx_strand_id
1 'polypeptide(L)'
;MNQTSDLLVSMSESIYQTLVETHQHHPDWFQNKFKSYSWQNPEFKDKFITRLVEKFSPTEEWDTVILKLIALLTNIFLPIFFKSQLFTRLISKLNQLSSSHQNSSPLSDEGLAVLLLDAENLSLEEKIERLLERLSSYPLKVKLAVANWRSLGKKDEELKQRGYVLIHVPSGKNNADLEMIALGDSVFLHSCLVKEVFVCSCDKDLDPLIKRLIQNDLIVHRVSRKADEIVVVDPKTQKIHKYSISSLPDIPSLQDFIPLLKKIILEEQKKQEKQWLLLSEVSKVFKEKTGLHISQIVNYLLPGKRARDIFIEFKEDFVIHQIGEKSELYVTVFEKEKSSVSPVESAKISEVFQVLSSQELLKIAVVGIVKVLSEQSKQEYIPIANVASEFNKQYNLPITKAIKTFQLGNKLITFLKSCEQLKLKQKQKLYQVALK
;
A
#
# COMPACT_ATOMS: atom_id res chain seq x y z
N MET A 1 8.99 -15.85 -20.90
CA MET A 1 7.61 -16.12 -20.46
C MET A 1 7.63 -16.11 -18.94
N ASN A 2 6.77 -15.30 -18.31
CA ASN A 2 6.82 -15.00 -16.87
C ASN A 2 6.33 -16.20 -16.05
N GLN A 3 7.20 -16.77 -15.22
CA GLN A 3 6.89 -17.91 -14.32
C GLN A 3 5.67 -17.65 -13.42
N THR A 4 5.41 -16.39 -13.03
CA THR A 4 4.21 -16.00 -12.27
C THR A 4 2.91 -16.18 -13.04
N SER A 5 2.95 -16.04 -14.37
CA SER A 5 1.79 -16.27 -15.24
C SER A 5 1.42 -17.75 -15.27
N ASP A 6 2.41 -18.65 -15.27
CA ASP A 6 2.19 -20.09 -15.31
C ASP A 6 1.61 -20.61 -13.97
N LEU A 7 2.01 -19.97 -12.86
CA LEU A 7 1.46 -20.26 -11.53
C LEU A 7 -0.02 -19.83 -11.43
N LEU A 8 -0.37 -18.63 -11.91
CA LEU A 8 -1.75 -18.14 -11.94
C LEU A 8 -2.64 -19.04 -12.80
N VAL A 9 -2.12 -19.55 -13.92
CA VAL A 9 -2.82 -20.55 -14.76
C VAL A 9 -3.05 -21.84 -13.98
N SER A 10 -2.00 -22.40 -13.36
CA SER A 10 -2.09 -23.66 -12.58
C SER A 10 -3.07 -23.58 -11.40
N MET A 11 -3.12 -22.41 -10.74
CA MET A 11 -4.12 -22.10 -9.73
C MET A 11 -5.53 -22.06 -10.33
N SER A 12 -5.70 -21.32 -11.42
CA SER A 12 -7.00 -21.18 -12.10
C SER A 12 -7.55 -22.53 -12.54
N GLU A 13 -6.69 -23.42 -13.01
CA GLU A 13 -7.03 -24.80 -13.35
C GLU A 13 -7.46 -25.62 -12.13
N SER A 14 -6.74 -25.50 -11.02
CA SER A 14 -7.08 -26.21 -9.78
C SER A 14 -8.47 -25.81 -9.26
N ILE A 15 -8.81 -24.54 -9.37
CA ILE A 15 -10.13 -24.02 -8.98
C ILE A 15 -11.21 -24.50 -9.94
N TYR A 16 -10.94 -24.47 -11.24
CA TYR A 16 -11.88 -24.97 -12.24
C TYR A 16 -12.16 -26.46 -12.03
N GLN A 17 -11.14 -27.26 -11.73
CA GLN A 17 -11.32 -28.66 -11.37
C GLN A 17 -12.21 -28.82 -10.13
N THR A 18 -11.99 -28.02 -9.08
CA THR A 18 -12.86 -28.02 -7.91
C THR A 18 -14.29 -27.61 -8.25
N LEU A 19 -14.50 -26.66 -9.16
CA LEU A 19 -15.82 -26.27 -9.65
C LEU A 19 -16.52 -27.44 -10.35
N VAL A 20 -15.83 -28.15 -11.25
CA VAL A 20 -16.36 -29.32 -11.95
C VAL A 20 -16.68 -30.46 -10.96
N GLU A 21 -15.74 -30.79 -10.07
CA GLU A 21 -15.90 -31.85 -9.06
C GLU A 21 -17.08 -31.53 -8.13
N THR A 22 -17.20 -30.28 -7.67
CA THR A 22 -18.33 -29.85 -6.83
C THR A 22 -19.65 -29.89 -7.61
N HIS A 23 -19.67 -29.50 -8.88
CA HIS A 23 -20.90 -29.51 -9.68
C HIS A 23 -21.42 -30.93 -9.93
N GLN A 24 -20.51 -31.89 -10.13
CA GLN A 24 -20.84 -33.30 -10.32
C GLN A 24 -21.41 -33.96 -9.06
N HIS A 25 -20.83 -33.70 -7.90
CA HIS A 25 -21.17 -34.41 -6.66
C HIS A 25 -22.14 -33.65 -5.76
N HIS A 26 -22.08 -32.32 -5.77
CA HIS A 26 -22.83 -31.45 -4.88
C HIS A 26 -23.34 -30.18 -5.61
N PRO A 27 -24.19 -30.32 -6.65
CA PRO A 27 -24.73 -29.17 -7.39
C PRO A 27 -25.49 -28.19 -6.48
N ASP A 28 -26.05 -28.68 -5.38
CA ASP A 28 -26.76 -27.85 -4.41
C ASP A 28 -25.88 -26.93 -3.59
N TRP A 29 -24.55 -27.09 -3.63
CA TRP A 29 -23.62 -26.17 -2.98
C TRP A 29 -23.33 -24.92 -3.81
N PHE A 30 -23.84 -24.83 -5.05
CA PHE A 30 -23.75 -23.62 -5.86
C PHE A 30 -24.86 -22.63 -5.53
N GLN A 31 -24.52 -21.35 -5.64
CA GLN A 31 -25.52 -20.29 -5.74
C GLN A 31 -26.45 -20.58 -6.93
N ASN A 32 -27.75 -20.29 -6.80
CA ASN A 32 -28.78 -20.70 -7.77
C ASN A 32 -28.44 -20.36 -9.23
N LYS A 33 -27.85 -19.20 -9.48
CA LYS A 33 -27.42 -18.75 -10.82
C LYS A 33 -26.37 -19.65 -11.49
N PHE A 34 -25.65 -20.46 -10.73
CA PHE A 34 -24.54 -21.28 -11.21
C PHE A 34 -24.84 -22.78 -11.23
N LYS A 35 -25.98 -23.22 -10.68
CA LYS A 35 -26.39 -24.63 -10.68
C LYS A 35 -26.57 -25.21 -12.09
N SER A 36 -27.10 -24.40 -13.01
CA SER A 36 -27.42 -24.80 -14.38
C SER A 36 -26.28 -24.58 -15.39
N TYR A 37 -25.11 -24.11 -14.94
CA TYR A 37 -23.98 -23.89 -15.83
C TYR A 37 -23.36 -25.21 -16.27
N SER A 38 -23.01 -25.31 -17.55
CA SER A 38 -22.31 -26.46 -18.13
C SER A 38 -20.82 -26.42 -17.81
N TRP A 39 -20.46 -26.64 -16.55
CA TRP A 39 -19.09 -26.58 -16.06
C TRP A 39 -18.13 -27.57 -16.72
N GLN A 40 -18.61 -28.58 -17.45
CA GLN A 40 -17.77 -29.53 -18.20
C GLN A 40 -17.41 -29.07 -19.62
N ASN A 41 -17.93 -27.93 -20.08
CA ASN A 41 -17.63 -27.42 -21.42
C ASN A 41 -16.18 -26.88 -21.49
N PRO A 42 -15.31 -27.42 -22.37
CA PRO A 42 -13.92 -26.97 -22.53
C PRO A 42 -13.79 -25.48 -22.86
N GLU A 43 -14.68 -24.91 -23.68
CA GLU A 43 -14.62 -23.47 -23.99
C GLU A 43 -14.89 -22.60 -22.76
N PHE A 44 -15.67 -23.12 -21.80
CA PHE A 44 -15.95 -22.43 -20.55
C PHE A 44 -14.72 -22.48 -19.62
N LYS A 45 -13.93 -23.56 -19.67
CA LYS A 45 -12.65 -23.68 -18.95
C LYS A 45 -11.72 -22.55 -19.34
N ASP A 46 -11.47 -22.40 -20.64
CA ASP A 46 -10.49 -21.42 -21.13
C ASP A 46 -10.94 -20.00 -20.82
N LYS A 47 -12.23 -19.68 -21.04
CA LYS A 47 -12.81 -18.38 -20.68
C LYS A 47 -12.73 -18.09 -19.17
N PHE A 48 -12.94 -19.10 -18.33
CA PHE A 48 -12.84 -18.95 -16.88
C PHE A 48 -11.41 -18.65 -16.45
N ILE A 49 -10.45 -19.44 -16.95
CA ILE A 49 -9.02 -19.28 -16.62
C ILE A 49 -8.54 -17.89 -17.04
N THR A 50 -8.80 -17.48 -18.28
CA THR A 50 -8.38 -16.16 -18.77
C THR A 50 -8.93 -15.03 -17.90
N ARG A 51 -10.23 -15.06 -17.57
CA ARG A 51 -10.85 -14.05 -16.70
C ARG A 51 -10.29 -14.05 -15.28
N LEU A 52 -9.88 -15.20 -14.77
CA LEU A 52 -9.30 -15.31 -13.43
C LEU A 52 -7.89 -14.74 -13.41
N VAL A 53 -7.07 -15.06 -14.43
CA VAL A 53 -5.72 -14.51 -14.59
C VAL A 53 -5.76 -12.99 -14.75
N GLU A 54 -6.70 -12.45 -15.54
CA GLU A 54 -6.88 -11.00 -15.73
C GLU A 54 -7.29 -10.26 -14.45
N LYS A 55 -7.87 -10.96 -13.47
CA LYS A 55 -8.31 -10.36 -12.19
C LYS A 55 -7.18 -10.15 -11.19
N PHE A 56 -6.02 -10.76 -11.41
CA PHE A 56 -4.89 -10.71 -10.50
C PHE A 56 -3.68 -10.05 -11.16
N SER A 57 -2.92 -9.29 -10.39
CA SER A 57 -1.68 -8.73 -10.91
C SER A 57 -0.57 -9.79 -10.92
N PRO A 58 0.27 -9.88 -11.96
CA PRO A 58 1.49 -10.71 -11.93
C PRO A 58 2.48 -10.32 -10.82
N THR A 59 2.29 -9.15 -10.20
CA THR A 59 3.13 -8.64 -9.11
C THR A 59 2.47 -8.74 -7.73
N GLU A 60 1.25 -9.27 -7.64
CA GLU A 60 0.58 -9.47 -6.35
C GLU A 60 1.22 -10.63 -5.58
N GLU A 61 1.35 -10.46 -4.28
CA GLU A 61 1.79 -11.53 -3.40
C GLU A 61 0.77 -12.68 -3.38
N TRP A 62 1.28 -13.91 -3.38
CA TRP A 62 0.46 -15.10 -3.55
C TRP A 62 -0.64 -15.26 -2.48
N ASP A 63 -0.35 -14.88 -1.26
CA ASP A 63 -1.29 -14.96 -0.14
C ASP A 63 -2.46 -14.00 -0.31
N THR A 64 -2.18 -12.82 -0.87
CA THR A 64 -3.20 -11.84 -1.25
C THR A 64 -4.07 -12.40 -2.38
N VAL A 65 -3.45 -13.04 -3.37
CA VAL A 65 -4.17 -13.70 -4.47
C VAL A 65 -5.11 -14.77 -3.93
N ILE A 66 -4.64 -15.68 -3.07
CA ILE A 66 -5.47 -16.73 -2.46
C ILE A 66 -6.67 -16.14 -1.72
N LEU A 67 -6.47 -15.12 -0.87
CA LEU A 67 -7.57 -14.54 -0.09
C LEU A 67 -8.62 -13.86 -0.96
N LYS A 68 -8.18 -13.08 -1.96
CA LYS A 68 -9.08 -12.48 -2.94
C LYS A 68 -9.83 -13.54 -3.72
N LEU A 69 -9.19 -14.67 -4.01
CA LEU A 69 -9.79 -15.78 -4.72
C LEU A 69 -10.86 -16.50 -3.89
N ILE A 70 -10.57 -16.80 -2.62
CA ILE A 70 -11.57 -17.39 -1.72
C ILE A 70 -12.78 -16.46 -1.60
N ALA A 71 -12.56 -15.15 -1.48
CA ALA A 71 -13.64 -14.16 -1.50
C ALA A 71 -14.42 -14.16 -2.83
N LEU A 72 -13.77 -14.40 -3.97
CA LEU A 72 -14.48 -14.57 -5.25
C LEU A 72 -15.30 -15.86 -5.28
N LEU A 73 -14.82 -16.94 -4.67
CA LEU A 73 -15.54 -18.21 -4.61
C LEU A 73 -16.86 -18.10 -3.85
N THR A 74 -17.00 -17.19 -2.89
CA THR A 74 -18.29 -17.00 -2.18
C THR A 74 -19.38 -16.47 -3.09
N ASN A 75 -19.02 -15.78 -4.18
CA ASN A 75 -19.99 -15.39 -5.19
C ASN A 75 -20.55 -16.59 -5.96
N ILE A 76 -19.83 -17.73 -5.98
CA ILE A 76 -20.16 -18.95 -6.74
C ILE A 76 -20.81 -20.01 -5.85
N PHE A 77 -20.27 -20.20 -4.65
CA PHE A 77 -20.67 -21.25 -3.72
C PHE A 77 -21.48 -20.72 -2.54
N LEU A 78 -22.31 -21.60 -1.97
CA LEU A 78 -22.98 -21.38 -0.69
C LEU A 78 -22.01 -21.63 0.48
N PRO A 79 -22.30 -21.09 1.68
CA PRO A 79 -21.45 -21.26 2.87
C PRO A 79 -21.08 -22.71 3.22
N ILE A 80 -21.92 -23.68 2.85
CA ILE A 80 -21.68 -25.11 3.11
C ILE A 80 -20.44 -25.65 2.38
N PHE A 81 -20.11 -25.12 1.20
CA PHE A 81 -18.93 -25.55 0.44
C PHE A 81 -17.64 -25.30 1.22
N PHE A 82 -17.55 -24.17 1.91
CA PHE A 82 -16.34 -23.77 2.63
C PHE A 82 -16.06 -24.59 3.89
N LYS A 83 -17.06 -25.36 4.34
CA LYS A 83 -16.91 -26.34 5.43
C LYS A 83 -16.59 -27.75 4.91
N SER A 84 -16.45 -27.92 3.60
CA SER A 84 -16.27 -29.23 2.96
C SER A 84 -14.81 -29.64 2.84
N GLN A 85 -14.58 -30.95 2.72
CA GLN A 85 -13.26 -31.50 2.39
C GLN A 85 -12.75 -31.06 1.01
N LEU A 86 -13.64 -30.77 0.06
CA LEU A 86 -13.26 -30.25 -1.26
C LEU A 86 -12.59 -28.88 -1.14
N PHE A 87 -13.13 -28.01 -0.29
CA PHE A 87 -12.52 -26.71 -0.01
C PHE A 87 -11.18 -26.87 0.71
N THR A 88 -11.09 -27.72 1.73
CA THR A 88 -9.82 -28.00 2.42
C THR A 88 -8.73 -28.51 1.46
N ARG A 89 -9.09 -29.42 0.54
CA ARG A 89 -8.18 -29.91 -0.51
C ARG A 89 -7.76 -28.81 -1.46
N LEU A 90 -8.68 -27.95 -1.90
CA LEU A 90 -8.37 -26.81 -2.75
C LEU A 90 -7.34 -25.89 -2.09
N ILE A 91 -7.59 -25.47 -0.84
CA ILE A 91 -6.67 -24.59 -0.11
C ILE A 91 -5.30 -25.23 0.07
N SER A 92 -5.23 -26.52 0.41
CA SER A 92 -3.97 -27.24 0.51
C SER A 92 -3.19 -27.22 -0.81
N LYS A 93 -3.87 -27.44 -1.94
CA LYS A 93 -3.26 -27.41 -3.28
C LYS A 93 -2.77 -26.01 -3.65
N LEU A 94 -3.55 -24.96 -3.34
CA LEU A 94 -3.14 -23.57 -3.58
C LEU A 94 -1.92 -23.15 -2.75
N ASN A 95 -1.83 -23.62 -1.51
CA ASN A 95 -0.68 -23.38 -0.65
C ASN A 95 0.56 -24.14 -1.13
N GLN A 96 0.43 -25.38 -1.60
CA GLN A 96 1.54 -26.14 -2.18
C GLN A 96 2.11 -25.46 -3.44
N LEU A 97 1.24 -24.91 -4.30
CA LEU A 97 1.66 -24.12 -5.45
C LEU A 97 2.49 -22.90 -5.01
N SER A 98 2.11 -22.24 -3.92
CA SER A 98 2.91 -21.15 -3.31
C SER A 98 4.30 -21.60 -2.90
N SER A 99 4.38 -22.67 -2.11
CA SER A 99 5.64 -23.14 -1.52
C SER A 99 6.63 -23.63 -2.58
N SER A 100 6.13 -24.15 -3.71
CA SER A 100 6.98 -24.55 -4.84
C SER A 100 7.67 -23.36 -5.53
N HIS A 101 7.13 -22.14 -5.36
CA HIS A 101 7.64 -20.91 -5.97
C HIS A 101 8.60 -20.14 -5.06
N GLN A 102 8.60 -20.42 -3.74
CA GLN A 102 9.53 -19.81 -2.78
C GLN A 102 10.76 -20.70 -2.57
N ASN A 103 11.77 -20.58 -3.43
CA ASN A 103 13.10 -21.08 -3.11
C ASN A 103 13.71 -20.22 -1.98
N SER A 104 13.88 -20.82 -0.80
CA SER A 104 14.64 -20.33 0.37
C SER A 104 14.15 -19.07 1.10
N SER A 105 13.25 -19.27 2.06
CA SER A 105 13.43 -18.85 3.47
C SER A 105 12.34 -19.53 4.33
N PRO A 106 12.64 -19.93 5.59
CA PRO A 106 11.62 -20.49 6.47
C PRO A 106 10.52 -19.45 6.67
N LEU A 107 9.25 -19.86 6.51
CA LEU A 107 8.01 -19.13 6.84
C LEU A 107 8.31 -17.81 7.55
N SER A 108 8.41 -16.71 6.78
CA SER A 108 8.41 -15.40 7.41
C SER A 108 7.12 -15.30 8.20
N ASP A 109 7.21 -14.86 9.45
CA ASP A 109 6.08 -14.60 10.35
C ASP A 109 5.25 -13.38 9.88
N GLU A 110 5.23 -13.13 8.56
CA GLU A 110 4.56 -12.02 7.89
C GLU A 110 3.07 -12.35 7.75
N GLY A 111 2.39 -12.39 8.90
CA GLY A 111 0.95 -12.29 8.94
C GLY A 111 0.43 -11.07 8.19
N LEU A 112 -0.84 -11.09 7.81
CA LEU A 112 -1.51 -9.96 7.18
C LEU A 112 -2.77 -9.56 7.92
N ALA A 113 -3.16 -8.30 7.69
CA ALA A 113 -4.43 -7.76 8.13
C ALA A 113 -5.44 -7.73 6.97
N VAL A 114 -6.70 -7.99 7.30
CA VAL A 114 -7.84 -7.93 6.38
C VAL A 114 -8.85 -6.88 6.86
N LEU A 115 -9.34 -6.06 5.94
CA LEU A 115 -10.48 -5.17 6.16
C LEU A 115 -11.74 -5.83 5.62
N LEU A 116 -12.72 -6.10 6.48
CA LEU A 116 -14.04 -6.61 6.12
C LEU A 116 -15.09 -5.52 6.31
N LEU A 117 -15.57 -4.95 5.22
CA LEU A 117 -16.51 -3.83 5.18
C LEU A 117 -17.94 -4.28 4.93
N ASP A 118 -18.83 -3.91 5.84
CA ASP A 118 -20.26 -3.83 5.61
C ASP A 118 -20.59 -2.53 4.86
N ALA A 119 -20.67 -2.60 3.54
CA ALA A 119 -20.82 -1.41 2.70
C ALA A 119 -22.26 -0.88 2.67
N GLU A 120 -23.23 -1.63 3.19
CA GLU A 120 -24.62 -1.15 3.36
C GLU A 120 -24.73 -0.22 4.56
N ASN A 121 -24.08 -0.59 5.68
CA ASN A 121 -24.20 0.12 6.94
C ASN A 121 -23.07 1.13 7.22
N LEU A 122 -21.92 0.99 6.54
CA LEU A 122 -20.75 1.81 6.80
C LEU A 122 -20.05 2.26 5.51
N SER A 123 -19.86 3.57 5.38
CA SER A 123 -19.08 4.15 4.28
C SER A 123 -17.69 4.52 4.78
N LEU A 124 -16.66 3.91 4.20
CA LEU A 124 -15.27 4.22 4.47
C LEU A 124 -14.68 5.09 3.37
N GLU A 125 -14.22 6.27 3.77
CA GLU A 125 -13.44 7.21 2.97
C GLU A 125 -11.96 6.80 3.02
N GLU A 126 -11.16 7.13 1.99
CA GLU A 126 -9.75 6.71 1.89
C GLU A 126 -8.91 7.13 3.12
N LYS A 127 -9.17 8.31 3.68
CA LYS A 127 -8.51 8.77 4.92
C LYS A 127 -8.77 7.84 6.13
N ILE A 128 -9.94 7.21 6.18
CA ILE A 128 -10.28 6.25 7.24
C ILE A 128 -9.53 4.94 7.00
N GLU A 129 -9.39 4.50 5.76
CA GLU A 129 -8.60 3.31 5.43
C GLU A 129 -7.14 3.47 5.83
N ARG A 130 -6.54 4.62 5.50
CA ARG A 130 -5.17 4.96 5.92
C ARG A 130 -5.04 5.00 7.45
N LEU A 131 -6.08 5.48 8.15
CA LEU A 131 -6.14 5.39 9.62
C LEU A 131 -6.12 3.93 10.08
N LEU A 132 -6.96 3.06 9.51
CA LEU A 132 -7.02 1.65 9.91
C LEU A 132 -5.72 0.93 9.61
N GLU A 133 -5.12 1.18 8.45
CA GLU A 133 -3.78 0.68 8.08
C GLU A 133 -2.71 1.11 9.10
N ARG A 134 -2.77 2.35 9.61
CA ARG A 134 -1.88 2.84 10.67
C ARG A 134 -2.12 2.17 12.03
N LEU A 135 -3.36 1.78 12.32
CA LEU A 135 -3.71 1.08 13.57
C LEU A 135 -3.36 -0.41 13.51
N SER A 136 -3.19 -0.93 12.30
CA SER A 136 -2.92 -2.33 12.02
C SER A 136 -1.56 -2.75 12.58
N SER A 137 -1.52 -3.91 13.23
CA SER A 137 -0.29 -4.57 13.68
C SER A 137 0.39 -5.31 12.53
N TYR A 138 -0.38 -5.76 11.54
CA TYR A 138 0.08 -6.42 10.33
C TYR A 138 -0.25 -5.60 9.08
N PRO A 139 0.45 -5.77 7.94
CA PRO A 139 0.14 -5.02 6.72
C PRO A 139 -1.29 -5.29 6.22
N LEU A 140 -2.05 -4.22 5.94
CA LEU A 140 -3.43 -4.30 5.47
C LEU A 140 -3.49 -4.61 3.96
N LYS A 141 -3.36 -5.89 3.60
CA LYS A 141 -3.21 -6.32 2.19
C LYS A 141 -4.53 -6.65 1.49
N VAL A 142 -5.58 -7.00 2.24
CA VAL A 142 -6.87 -7.44 1.67
C VAL A 142 -8.00 -6.55 2.16
N LYS A 143 -8.79 -6.03 1.22
CA LYS A 143 -10.02 -5.26 1.48
C LYS A 143 -11.20 -5.99 0.84
N LEU A 144 -12.14 -6.42 1.66
CA LEU A 144 -13.38 -7.09 1.26
C LEU A 144 -14.54 -6.15 1.57
N ALA A 145 -15.47 -5.99 0.64
CA ALA A 145 -16.71 -5.27 0.89
C ALA A 145 -17.90 -6.18 0.56
N VAL A 146 -18.89 -6.21 1.45
CA VAL A 146 -20.12 -6.98 1.31
C VAL A 146 -21.29 -6.03 1.23
N ALA A 147 -22.09 -6.14 0.18
CA ALA A 147 -23.35 -5.40 0.03
C ALA A 147 -24.22 -5.93 -1.11
N ASN A 148 -25.48 -5.52 -1.10
CA ASN A 148 -26.32 -5.51 -2.29
C ASN A 148 -25.92 -4.33 -3.20
N TRP A 149 -24.96 -4.56 -4.09
CA TRP A 149 -24.49 -3.53 -5.03
C TRP A 149 -25.58 -2.90 -5.89
N ARG A 150 -26.73 -3.57 -6.09
CA ARG A 150 -27.85 -2.98 -6.84
C ARG A 150 -28.50 -1.80 -6.11
N SER A 151 -28.39 -1.72 -4.78
CA SER A 151 -28.96 -0.64 -3.97
C SER A 151 -27.98 0.51 -3.69
N LEU A 152 -26.69 0.38 -4.06
CA LEU A 152 -25.64 1.32 -3.67
C LEU A 152 -25.12 2.23 -4.81
N GLY A 153 -25.78 2.24 -5.96
CA GLY A 153 -25.41 3.12 -7.08
C GLY A 153 -23.99 2.84 -7.58
N LYS A 154 -23.16 3.88 -7.72
CA LYS A 154 -21.77 3.80 -8.23
C LYS A 154 -20.70 3.50 -7.16
N LYS A 155 -21.11 3.15 -5.93
CA LYS A 155 -20.14 2.87 -4.85
C LYS A 155 -19.30 1.62 -5.11
N ASP A 156 -19.82 0.69 -5.88
CA ASP A 156 -19.09 -0.50 -6.33
C ASP A 156 -17.89 -0.12 -7.22
N GLU A 157 -18.06 0.78 -8.18
CA GLU A 157 -16.97 1.29 -9.02
C GLU A 157 -15.88 1.96 -8.18
N GLU A 158 -16.26 2.81 -7.23
CA GLU A 158 -15.32 3.51 -6.35
C GLU A 158 -14.51 2.54 -5.46
N LEU A 159 -15.19 1.60 -4.79
CA LEU A 159 -14.52 0.60 -3.95
C LEU A 159 -13.63 -0.32 -4.78
N LYS A 160 -14.06 -0.69 -6.00
CA LYS A 160 -13.25 -1.49 -6.92
C LYS A 160 -11.97 -0.75 -7.33
N GLN A 161 -12.05 0.55 -7.64
CA GLN A 161 -10.87 1.37 -7.95
C GLN A 161 -9.90 1.45 -6.76
N ARG A 162 -10.43 1.43 -5.52
CA ARG A 162 -9.64 1.39 -4.28
C ARG A 162 -9.14 -0.01 -3.89
N GLY A 163 -9.32 -1.00 -4.77
CA GLY A 163 -8.76 -2.35 -4.62
C GLY A 163 -9.61 -3.32 -3.79
N TYR A 164 -10.87 -2.99 -3.52
CA TYR A 164 -11.77 -3.91 -2.82
C TYR A 164 -12.17 -5.09 -3.69
N VAL A 165 -12.24 -6.26 -3.06
CA VAL A 165 -13.02 -7.38 -3.60
C VAL A 165 -14.46 -7.20 -3.17
N LEU A 166 -15.32 -7.05 -4.18
CA LEU A 166 -16.75 -6.83 -3.99
C LEU A 166 -17.48 -8.17 -3.91
N ILE A 167 -18.27 -8.36 -2.86
CA ILE A 167 -19.05 -9.56 -2.60
C ILE A 167 -20.51 -9.18 -2.63
N HIS A 168 -21.25 -9.74 -3.59
CA HIS A 168 -22.64 -9.39 -3.82
C HIS A 168 -23.56 -10.25 -2.98
N VAL A 169 -24.44 -9.61 -2.20
CA VAL A 169 -25.55 -10.29 -1.53
C VAL A 169 -26.90 -9.89 -2.14
N PRO A 170 -27.88 -10.81 -2.17
CA PRO A 170 -29.23 -10.48 -2.60
C PRO A 170 -29.91 -9.52 -1.62
N SER A 171 -30.91 -8.78 -2.10
CA SER A 171 -31.76 -7.96 -1.24
C SER A 171 -32.45 -8.80 -0.17
N GLY A 172 -32.33 -8.39 1.08
CA GLY A 172 -33.00 -9.03 2.20
C GLY A 172 -32.38 -8.58 3.51
N LYS A 173 -33.19 -8.61 4.57
CA LYS A 173 -32.75 -8.21 5.90
C LYS A 173 -31.62 -9.16 6.37
N ASN A 174 -30.52 -8.59 6.84
CA ASN A 174 -29.35 -9.30 7.39
C ASN A 174 -28.59 -10.21 6.41
N ASN A 175 -28.85 -10.13 5.10
CA ASN A 175 -28.12 -10.96 4.12
C ASN A 175 -26.63 -10.59 4.06
N ALA A 176 -26.31 -9.30 4.19
CA ALA A 176 -24.93 -8.84 4.27
C ALA A 176 -24.23 -9.39 5.51
N ASP A 177 -24.88 -9.35 6.68
CA ASP A 177 -24.32 -9.85 7.94
C ASP A 177 -24.06 -11.36 7.89
N LEU A 178 -25.02 -12.12 7.36
CA LEU A 178 -24.88 -13.57 7.19
C LEU A 178 -23.72 -13.94 6.27
N GLU A 179 -23.54 -13.19 5.18
CA GLU A 179 -22.42 -13.41 4.25
C GLU A 179 -21.09 -13.01 4.89
N MET A 180 -21.02 -11.90 5.63
CA MET A 180 -19.84 -11.51 6.41
C MET A 180 -19.46 -12.56 7.45
N ILE A 181 -20.46 -13.12 8.15
CA ILE A 181 -20.28 -14.25 9.08
C ILE A 181 -19.71 -15.47 8.34
N ALA A 182 -20.31 -15.85 7.21
CA ALA A 182 -19.89 -17.01 6.43
C ALA A 182 -18.46 -16.83 5.90
N LEU A 183 -18.15 -15.66 5.35
CA LEU A 183 -16.82 -15.27 4.90
C LEU A 183 -15.81 -15.33 6.03
N GLY A 184 -16.11 -14.70 7.17
CA GLY A 184 -15.18 -14.66 8.28
C GLY A 184 -14.88 -16.04 8.84
N ASP A 185 -15.89 -16.90 8.96
CA ASP A 185 -15.71 -18.29 9.38
C ASP A 185 -14.89 -19.11 8.36
N SER A 186 -15.08 -18.85 7.06
CA SER A 186 -14.54 -19.69 5.99
C SER A 186 -13.17 -19.27 5.51
N VAL A 187 -12.92 -17.97 5.44
CA VAL A 187 -11.72 -17.39 4.83
C VAL A 187 -10.67 -17.15 5.91
N PHE A 188 -11.07 -16.59 7.06
CA PHE A 188 -10.11 -16.15 8.07
C PHE A 188 -9.72 -17.28 9.02
N LEU A 189 -10.62 -18.20 9.34
CA LEU A 189 -10.29 -19.34 10.22
C LEU A 189 -9.46 -20.42 9.53
N HIS A 190 -9.51 -20.49 8.20
CA HIS A 190 -8.77 -21.49 7.42
C HIS A 190 -7.51 -20.94 6.75
N SER A 191 -7.22 -19.65 6.91
CA SER A 191 -5.98 -19.04 6.44
C SER A 191 -5.00 -18.86 7.60
N CYS A 192 -3.88 -19.59 7.56
CA CYS A 192 -2.82 -19.45 8.56
C CYS A 192 -2.09 -18.08 8.52
N LEU A 193 -2.33 -17.30 7.45
CA LEU A 193 -1.68 -16.02 7.14
C LEU A 193 -2.45 -14.83 7.69
N VAL A 194 -3.77 -14.93 7.81
CA VAL A 194 -4.56 -13.88 8.43
C VAL A 194 -4.23 -13.86 9.91
N LYS A 195 -3.74 -12.73 10.41
CA LYS A 195 -3.45 -12.52 11.84
C LYS A 195 -4.30 -11.42 12.44
N GLU A 196 -4.84 -10.53 11.61
CA GLU A 196 -5.60 -9.38 12.05
C GLU A 196 -6.80 -9.10 11.13
N VAL A 197 -7.93 -8.73 11.72
CA VAL A 197 -9.17 -8.44 10.98
C VAL A 197 -9.84 -7.19 11.53
N PHE A 198 -10.04 -6.21 10.66
CA PHE A 198 -10.92 -5.07 10.91
C PHE A 198 -12.34 -5.42 10.45
N VAL A 199 -13.26 -5.60 11.39
CA VAL A 199 -14.69 -5.81 11.11
C VAL A 199 -15.37 -4.45 11.13
N CYS A 200 -15.67 -3.90 9.96
CA CYS A 200 -16.19 -2.56 9.79
C CYS A 200 -17.71 -2.59 9.57
N SER A 201 -18.48 -2.48 10.66
CA SER A 201 -19.94 -2.39 10.66
C SER A 201 -20.46 -1.67 11.91
N CYS A 202 -21.63 -1.04 11.78
CA CYS A 202 -22.37 -0.46 12.90
C CYS A 202 -23.30 -1.46 13.60
N ASP A 203 -23.55 -2.63 12.99
CA ASP A 203 -24.46 -3.64 13.53
C ASP A 203 -23.80 -4.50 14.62
N LYS A 204 -24.60 -4.95 15.60
CA LYS A 204 -24.24 -5.93 16.63
C LYS A 204 -24.48 -7.37 16.17
N ASP A 205 -25.20 -7.57 15.07
CA ASP A 205 -25.44 -8.91 14.50
C ASP A 205 -24.14 -9.63 14.11
N LEU A 206 -23.02 -8.91 13.96
CA LEU A 206 -21.68 -9.45 13.73
C LEU A 206 -20.89 -9.83 14.99
N ASP A 207 -21.42 -9.59 16.20
CA ASP A 207 -20.77 -9.98 17.46
C ASP A 207 -20.41 -11.49 17.53
N PRO A 208 -21.23 -12.43 17.01
CA PRO A 208 -20.87 -13.84 16.93
C PRO A 208 -19.63 -14.12 16.06
N LEU A 209 -19.47 -13.41 14.94
CA LEU A 209 -18.29 -13.52 14.09
C LEU A 209 -17.05 -13.03 14.85
N ILE A 210 -17.12 -11.84 15.44
CA ILE A 210 -16.02 -11.26 16.22
C ILE A 210 -15.55 -12.23 17.30
N LYS A 211 -16.49 -12.83 18.03
CA LYS A 211 -16.17 -13.81 19.08
C LYS A 211 -15.42 -15.03 18.52
N ARG A 212 -15.87 -15.58 17.38
CA ARG A 212 -15.22 -16.75 16.76
C ARG A 212 -13.83 -16.43 16.24
N LEU A 213 -13.62 -15.26 15.63
CA LEU A 213 -12.30 -14.82 15.17
C LEU A 213 -11.31 -14.71 16.34
N ILE A 214 -11.71 -14.10 17.46
CA ILE A 214 -10.88 -14.00 18.68
C ILE A 214 -10.57 -15.39 19.26
N GLN A 215 -11.55 -16.30 19.27
CA GLN A 215 -11.37 -17.67 19.76
C GLN A 215 -10.36 -18.48 18.95
N ASN A 216 -10.07 -18.08 17.72
CA ASN A 216 -9.06 -18.66 16.84
C ASN A 216 -7.77 -17.82 16.81
N ASP A 217 -7.49 -17.08 17.89
CA ASP A 217 -6.26 -16.31 18.13
C ASP A 217 -5.97 -15.21 17.10
N LEU A 218 -7.00 -14.69 16.41
CA LEU A 218 -6.88 -13.52 15.55
C LEU A 218 -6.99 -12.22 16.37
N ILE A 219 -6.21 -11.21 15.98
CA ILE A 219 -6.41 -9.83 16.42
C ILE A 219 -7.64 -9.29 15.70
N VAL A 220 -8.63 -8.78 16.43
CA VAL A 220 -9.87 -8.29 15.84
C VAL A 220 -10.12 -6.86 16.28
N HIS A 221 -10.47 -5.99 15.34
CA HIS A 221 -10.86 -4.62 15.62
C HIS A 221 -12.26 -4.37 15.09
N ARG A 222 -13.19 -3.97 15.96
CA ARG A 222 -14.52 -3.53 15.54
C ARG A 222 -14.46 -2.06 15.18
N VAL A 223 -14.79 -1.73 13.95
CA VAL A 223 -14.82 -0.35 13.43
C VAL A 223 -16.25 0.06 13.17
N SER A 224 -16.69 1.17 13.76
CA SER A 224 -18.02 1.74 13.55
C SER A 224 -17.93 3.26 13.38
N ARG A 225 -18.93 3.87 12.76
CA ARG A 225 -19.02 5.34 12.62
C ARG A 225 -20.14 5.89 13.49
N LYS A 226 -19.86 6.95 14.23
CA LYS A 226 -20.83 7.73 15.00
C LYS A 226 -20.70 9.19 14.58
N ALA A 227 -21.63 9.66 13.74
CA ALA A 227 -21.57 11.01 13.16
C ALA A 227 -20.21 11.28 12.46
N ASP A 228 -19.42 12.21 13.00
CA ASP A 228 -18.09 12.58 12.51
C ASP A 228 -16.95 11.80 13.19
N GLU A 229 -17.24 10.76 13.97
CA GLU A 229 -16.23 9.95 14.64
C GLU A 229 -16.16 8.53 14.07
N ILE A 230 -14.94 8.04 13.87
CA ILE A 230 -14.66 6.61 13.75
C ILE A 230 -14.29 6.06 15.11
N VAL A 231 -15.00 5.02 15.51
CA VAL A 231 -14.80 4.30 16.77
C VAL A 231 -14.20 2.95 16.44
N VAL A 232 -12.97 2.72 16.90
CA VAL A 232 -12.27 1.45 16.81
C VAL A 232 -12.24 0.82 18.20
N VAL A 233 -12.82 -0.36 18.35
CA VAL A 233 -12.90 -1.10 19.61
C VAL A 233 -12.08 -2.37 19.49
N ASP A 234 -11.18 -2.58 20.44
CA ASP A 234 -10.60 -3.89 20.70
C ASP A 234 -11.59 -4.69 21.55
N PRO A 235 -12.26 -5.73 21.01
CA PRO A 235 -13.24 -6.53 21.71
C PRO A 235 -12.63 -7.42 22.81
N LYS A 236 -11.34 -7.74 22.75
CA LYS A 236 -10.63 -8.55 23.75
C LYS A 236 -10.29 -7.71 24.99
N THR A 237 -9.80 -6.49 24.80
CA THR A 237 -9.43 -5.59 25.90
C THR A 237 -10.54 -4.60 26.27
N GLN A 238 -11.63 -4.54 25.50
CA GLN A 238 -12.70 -3.53 25.58
C GLN A 238 -12.17 -2.08 25.47
N LYS A 239 -11.00 -1.90 24.85
CA LYS A 239 -10.38 -0.59 24.70
C LYS A 239 -11.01 0.13 23.53
N ILE A 240 -11.53 1.33 23.79
CA ILE A 240 -12.23 2.14 22.80
C ILE A 240 -11.33 3.29 22.37
N HIS A 241 -11.08 3.37 21.08
CA HIS A 241 -10.38 4.47 20.45
C HIS A 241 -11.36 5.25 19.56
N LYS A 242 -11.43 6.56 19.75
CA LYS A 242 -12.27 7.46 18.94
C LYS A 242 -11.39 8.41 18.15
N TYR A 243 -11.70 8.56 16.87
CA TYR A 243 -10.99 9.42 15.94
C TYR A 243 -12.00 10.32 15.23
N SER A 244 -11.89 11.63 15.39
CA SER A 244 -12.73 12.57 14.65
C SER A 244 -12.22 12.64 13.20
N ILE A 245 -13.14 12.47 12.25
CA ILE A 245 -12.87 12.39 10.82
C ILE A 245 -12.46 13.75 10.25
N SER A 246 -13.04 14.85 10.77
CA SER A 246 -12.67 16.23 10.42
C SER A 246 -11.32 16.68 10.98
N SER A 247 -10.84 16.03 12.05
CA SER A 247 -9.56 16.34 12.69
C SER A 247 -8.48 15.29 12.44
N LEU A 248 -8.73 14.29 11.57
CA LEU A 248 -7.68 13.39 11.11
C LEU A 248 -6.61 14.23 10.40
N PRO A 249 -5.43 14.40 11.00
CA PRO A 249 -4.41 15.23 10.39
C PRO A 249 -3.88 14.49 9.16
N ASP A 250 -3.80 15.19 8.03
CA ASP A 250 -3.03 14.73 6.88
C ASP A 250 -1.61 14.47 7.38
N ILE A 251 -1.22 13.19 7.41
CA ILE A 251 0.12 12.82 7.85
C ILE A 251 1.08 13.45 6.82
N PRO A 252 1.96 14.38 7.24
CA PRO A 252 2.86 15.01 6.30
C PRO A 252 3.74 13.94 5.68
N SER A 253 3.98 14.06 4.37
CA SER A 253 4.96 13.22 3.69
C SER A 253 6.33 13.39 4.38
N LEU A 254 7.27 12.47 4.17
CA LEU A 254 8.64 12.63 4.68
C LEU A 254 9.28 13.94 4.22
N GLN A 255 8.91 14.42 3.03
CA GLN A 255 9.40 15.68 2.46
C GLN A 255 8.83 16.92 3.16
N ASP A 256 7.62 16.84 3.72
CA ASP A 256 6.99 17.94 4.46
C ASP A 256 7.30 17.86 5.95
N PHE A 257 7.48 16.63 6.46
CA PHE A 257 7.73 16.36 7.86
C PHE A 257 9.08 16.91 8.32
N ILE A 258 10.15 16.72 7.52
CA ILE A 258 11.50 17.19 7.88
C ILE A 258 11.57 18.73 7.95
N PRO A 259 11.09 19.50 6.95
CA PRO A 259 11.03 20.96 7.04
C PRO A 259 10.13 21.46 8.18
N LEU A 260 9.00 20.79 8.43
CA LEU A 260 8.11 21.15 9.54
C LEU A 260 8.81 20.99 10.89
N LEU A 261 9.50 19.87 11.09
CA LEU A 261 10.32 19.61 12.26
C LEU A 261 11.41 20.67 12.44
N LYS A 262 12.13 21.01 11.37
CA LYS A 262 13.15 22.06 11.41
C LYS A 262 12.56 23.40 11.81
N LYS A 263 11.44 23.79 11.21
CA LYS A 263 10.77 25.05 11.52
C LYS A 263 10.39 25.12 13.00
N ILE A 264 9.80 24.05 13.53
CA ILE A 264 9.39 23.98 14.95
C ILE A 264 10.61 24.07 15.87
N ILE A 265 11.69 23.36 15.56
CA ILE A 265 12.94 23.41 16.35
C ILE A 265 13.53 24.83 16.32
N LEU A 266 13.65 25.45 15.14
CA LEU A 266 14.18 26.81 15.00
C LEU A 266 13.35 27.85 15.75
N GLU A 267 12.02 27.77 15.65
CA GLU A 267 11.12 28.64 16.39
C GLU A 267 11.27 28.48 17.90
N GLU A 268 11.39 27.24 18.38
CA GLU A 268 11.54 26.97 19.81
C GLU A 268 12.92 27.35 20.34
N GLN A 269 13.99 27.18 19.54
CA GLN A 269 15.34 27.65 19.87
C GLN A 269 15.38 29.17 20.03
N LYS A 270 14.72 29.90 19.12
CA LYS A 270 14.58 31.37 19.19
C LYS A 270 13.77 31.79 20.41
N LYS A 271 12.66 31.09 20.69
CA LYS A 271 11.78 31.39 21.83
C LYS A 271 12.42 31.16 23.19
N GLN A 272 13.23 30.11 23.33
CA GLN A 272 13.88 29.76 24.61
C GLN A 272 15.29 30.35 24.76
N GLU A 273 15.81 31.05 23.73
CA GLU A 273 17.21 31.49 23.65
C GLU A 273 18.20 30.34 23.90
N LYS A 274 17.84 29.12 23.47
CA LYS A 274 18.64 27.90 23.63
C LYS A 274 18.91 27.26 22.28
N GLN A 275 20.18 26.97 22.00
CA GLN A 275 20.57 26.34 20.74
C GLN A 275 20.36 24.82 20.74
N TRP A 276 20.42 24.15 21.90
CA TRP A 276 20.19 22.72 22.01
C TRP A 276 18.87 22.47 22.74
N LEU A 277 18.00 21.67 22.12
CA LEU A 277 16.73 21.28 22.71
C LEU A 277 16.74 19.78 23.01
N LEU A 278 16.11 19.37 24.11
CA LEU A 278 15.90 17.95 24.40
C LEU A 278 14.87 17.37 23.42
N LEU A 279 15.07 16.13 22.97
CA LEU A 279 14.10 15.43 22.11
C LEU A 279 12.70 15.37 22.74
N SER A 280 12.62 15.24 24.07
CA SER A 280 11.36 15.27 24.82
C SER A 280 10.64 16.61 24.68
N GLU A 281 11.39 17.73 24.74
CA GLU A 281 10.86 19.08 24.54
C GLU A 281 10.38 19.28 23.10
N VAL A 282 11.19 18.89 22.11
CA VAL A 282 10.82 18.95 20.70
C VAL A 282 9.56 18.14 20.43
N SER A 283 9.46 16.93 21.01
CA SER A 283 8.27 16.08 20.89
C SER A 283 7.02 16.71 21.50
N LYS A 284 7.18 17.38 22.65
CA LYS A 284 6.08 18.08 23.31
C LYS A 284 5.59 19.26 22.47
N VAL A 285 6.48 20.14 22.04
CA VAL A 285 6.15 21.33 21.24
C VAL A 285 5.56 20.94 19.88
N PHE A 286 6.10 19.90 19.25
CA PHE A 286 5.58 19.38 18.00
C PHE A 286 4.13 18.90 18.17
N LYS A 287 3.84 18.15 19.24
CA LYS A 287 2.48 17.70 19.55
C LYS A 287 1.52 18.86 19.81
N GLU A 288 1.95 19.86 20.57
CA GLU A 288 1.15 21.05 20.87
C GLU A 288 0.80 21.84 19.59
N LYS A 289 1.73 21.94 18.63
CA LYS A 289 1.51 22.68 17.37
C LYS A 289 0.73 21.91 16.31
N THR A 290 0.90 20.59 16.24
CA THR A 290 0.39 19.78 15.11
C THR A 290 -0.71 18.79 15.50
N GLY A 291 -0.93 18.58 16.80
CA GLY A 291 -1.82 17.52 17.31
C GLY A 291 -1.26 16.10 17.15
N LEU A 292 -0.08 15.92 16.54
CA LEU A 292 0.54 14.62 16.24
C LEU A 292 1.78 14.34 17.09
N HIS A 293 2.02 13.06 17.42
CA HIS A 293 3.30 12.67 18.02
C HIS A 293 4.34 12.38 16.93
N ILE A 294 5.58 12.86 17.13
CA ILE A 294 6.72 12.54 16.25
C ILE A 294 6.89 11.03 16.11
N SER A 295 6.77 10.26 17.19
CA SER A 295 6.88 8.79 17.15
C SER A 295 5.82 8.13 16.26
N GLN A 296 4.60 8.68 16.21
CA GLN A 296 3.53 8.17 15.35
C GLN A 296 3.83 8.43 13.88
N ILE A 297 4.33 9.63 13.56
CA ILE A 297 4.71 9.98 12.18
C ILE A 297 5.92 9.18 11.74
N VAL A 298 6.94 9.04 12.59
CA VAL A 298 8.16 8.27 12.26
C VAL A 298 7.85 6.79 12.06
N ASN A 299 7.05 6.17 12.92
CA ASN A 299 6.66 4.76 12.72
C ASN A 299 5.83 4.56 11.43
N TYR A 300 5.06 5.57 11.02
CA TYR A 300 4.30 5.54 9.77
C TYR A 300 5.19 5.72 8.53
N LEU A 301 6.07 6.73 8.53
CA LEU A 301 6.94 7.02 7.39
C LEU A 301 8.13 6.05 7.29
N LEU A 302 8.55 5.47 8.42
CA LEU A 302 9.71 4.59 8.55
C LEU A 302 9.37 3.45 9.55
N PRO A 303 8.69 2.38 9.10
CA PRO A 303 8.29 1.27 9.97
C PRO A 303 9.47 0.65 10.74
N GLY A 304 9.24 0.37 12.03
CA GLY A 304 10.27 -0.19 12.92
C GLY A 304 11.27 0.83 13.48
N LYS A 305 11.14 2.12 13.10
CA LYS A 305 11.96 3.21 13.63
C LYS A 305 11.28 3.95 14.77
N ARG A 306 12.08 4.44 15.69
CA ARG A 306 11.68 5.26 16.85
C ARG A 306 11.86 6.74 16.51
N ALA A 307 11.19 7.62 17.26
CA ALA A 307 11.28 9.06 17.08
C ALA A 307 12.73 9.60 17.04
N ARG A 308 13.67 8.99 17.78
CA ARG A 308 15.09 9.37 17.75
C ARG A 308 15.77 9.10 16.41
N ASP A 309 15.32 8.07 15.68
CA ASP A 309 16.00 7.57 14.50
C ASP A 309 15.88 8.55 13.33
N ILE A 310 14.80 9.34 13.26
CA ILE A 310 14.66 10.39 12.25
C ILE A 310 15.79 11.44 12.36
N PHE A 311 16.19 11.80 13.57
CA PHE A 311 17.27 12.77 13.79
C PHE A 311 18.65 12.17 13.52
N ILE A 312 18.78 10.84 13.62
CA ILE A 312 20.01 10.11 13.34
C ILE A 312 20.17 9.85 11.83
N GLU A 313 19.07 9.58 11.11
CA GLU A 313 19.09 9.27 9.68
C GLU A 313 19.21 10.54 8.82
N PHE A 314 18.58 11.64 9.23
CA PHE A 314 18.61 12.92 8.51
C PHE A 314 19.71 13.85 9.02
N LYS A 315 20.97 13.39 8.99
CA LYS A 315 22.15 14.12 9.52
C LYS A 315 22.46 15.43 8.79
N GLU A 316 22.01 15.56 7.55
CA GLU A 316 22.13 16.80 6.76
C GLU A 316 21.17 17.89 7.25
N ASP A 317 20.15 17.48 8.00
CA ASP A 317 19.03 18.31 8.42
C ASP A 317 19.06 18.61 9.91
N PHE A 318 19.54 17.66 10.72
CA PHE A 318 19.61 17.76 12.18
C PHE A 318 21.00 17.43 12.68
N VAL A 319 21.41 18.13 13.74
CA VAL A 319 22.60 17.79 14.50
C VAL A 319 22.16 17.30 15.88
N ILE A 320 22.73 16.17 16.30
CA ILE A 320 22.39 15.51 17.55
C ILE A 320 23.59 15.47 18.50
N HIS A 321 23.31 15.52 19.80
CA HIS A 321 24.30 15.33 20.86
C HIS A 321 23.74 14.41 21.95
N GLN A 322 24.54 13.41 22.36
CA GLN A 322 24.18 12.45 23.40
C GLN A 322 25.42 12.12 24.24
N ILE A 323 25.35 12.33 25.56
CA ILE A 323 26.44 12.06 26.51
C ILE A 323 26.30 10.62 27.04
N GLY A 324 26.48 9.64 26.15
CA GLY A 324 26.41 8.20 26.45
C GLY A 324 25.11 7.52 26.00
N GLU A 325 25.14 6.20 25.76
CA GLU A 325 24.04 5.48 25.08
C GLU A 325 22.67 5.58 25.78
N LYS A 326 22.68 5.75 27.11
CA LYS A 326 21.47 5.85 27.95
C LYS A 326 21.07 7.29 28.31
N SER A 327 21.83 8.30 27.91
CA SER A 327 21.52 9.69 28.24
C SER A 327 20.43 10.27 27.33
N GLU A 328 19.86 11.40 27.72
CA GLU A 328 18.92 12.13 26.89
C GLU A 328 19.56 12.62 25.58
N LEU A 329 18.76 12.66 24.51
CA LEU A 329 19.19 13.08 23.18
C LEU A 329 18.86 14.57 23.00
N TYR A 330 19.88 15.36 22.70
CA TYR A 330 19.75 16.76 22.32
C TYR A 330 19.76 16.89 20.81
N VAL A 331 18.93 17.80 20.28
CA VAL A 331 18.77 18.07 18.86
C VAL A 331 18.92 19.57 18.62
N THR A 332 19.58 19.92 17.51
CA THR A 332 19.68 21.30 17.02
C THR A 332 19.58 21.35 15.50
N VAL A 333 19.14 22.50 14.98
CA VAL A 333 19.17 22.85 13.56
C VAL A 333 19.99 24.13 13.42
N PHE A 334 20.96 24.14 12.52
CA PHE A 334 21.71 25.34 12.17
C PHE A 334 21.07 26.02 10.96
N GLU A 335 20.72 27.30 11.09
CA GLU A 335 20.37 28.11 9.92
C GLU A 335 21.65 28.26 9.08
N LYS A 336 21.68 27.63 7.90
CA LYS A 336 22.64 28.04 6.86
C LYS A 336 22.29 29.48 6.52
N GLU A 337 23.21 30.41 6.74
CA GLU A 337 23.06 31.80 6.32
C GLU A 337 22.65 31.82 4.84
N LYS A 338 21.40 32.15 4.58
CA LYS A 338 20.88 32.30 3.23
C LYS A 338 21.25 33.70 2.77
N SER A 339 22.20 33.78 1.85
CA SER A 339 22.22 34.82 0.83
C SER A 339 20.81 34.96 0.25
N SER A 340 20.27 36.17 0.33
CA SER A 340 18.91 36.58 -0.04
C SER A 340 18.44 36.02 -1.39
N VAL A 341 17.45 35.14 -1.38
CA VAL A 341 16.60 34.83 -2.55
C VAL A 341 15.15 34.72 -2.09
N SER A 342 14.27 35.35 -2.86
CA SER A 342 12.86 35.69 -2.57
C SER A 342 11.88 34.48 -2.63
N PRO A 343 10.62 34.63 -2.14
CA PRO A 343 9.65 33.54 -1.90
C PRO A 343 9.07 32.84 -3.15
N VAL A 344 9.69 32.98 -4.32
CA VAL A 344 9.14 32.50 -5.61
C VAL A 344 9.59 31.08 -5.95
N GLU A 345 10.62 30.54 -5.28
CA GLU A 345 11.22 29.25 -5.66
C GLU A 345 10.53 28.00 -5.07
N SER A 346 9.78 28.11 -3.97
CA SER A 346 9.11 26.96 -3.36
C SER A 346 7.86 26.48 -4.12
N ALA A 347 7.26 27.34 -4.96
CA ALA A 347 6.11 26.97 -5.80
C ALA A 347 6.54 26.19 -7.06
N LYS A 348 7.72 26.50 -7.63
CA LYS A 348 8.22 25.84 -8.85
C LYS A 348 8.71 24.41 -8.62
N ILE A 349 9.18 24.07 -7.41
CA ILE A 349 9.68 22.73 -7.09
C ILE A 349 8.53 21.70 -6.99
N SER A 350 7.33 22.13 -6.57
CA SER A 350 6.14 21.28 -6.45
C SER A 350 5.55 20.89 -7.82
N GLU A 351 5.53 21.82 -8.78
CA GLU A 351 5.10 21.51 -10.16
C GLU A 351 6.09 20.60 -10.90
N VAL A 352 7.40 20.73 -10.64
CA VAL A 352 8.43 19.89 -11.28
C VAL A 352 8.37 18.43 -10.81
N PHE A 353 8.05 18.17 -9.54
CA PHE A 353 7.94 16.80 -9.02
C PHE A 353 6.65 16.09 -9.47
N GLN A 354 5.58 16.83 -9.78
CA GLN A 354 4.40 16.24 -10.44
C GLN A 354 4.74 15.78 -11.88
N VAL A 355 5.60 16.54 -12.57
CA VAL A 355 6.01 16.25 -13.96
C VAL A 355 7.00 15.08 -14.08
N LEU A 356 7.70 14.69 -13.01
CA LEU A 356 8.67 13.57 -13.01
C LEU A 356 8.19 12.34 -12.21
N SER A 357 6.88 12.17 -12.05
CA SER A 357 6.25 11.12 -11.23
C SER A 357 6.39 9.68 -11.77
N SER A 358 7.10 9.48 -12.89
CA SER A 358 7.35 8.14 -13.44
C SER A 358 8.70 8.04 -14.18
N GLN A 359 9.19 6.81 -14.32
CA GLN A 359 10.37 6.48 -15.12
C GLN A 359 10.28 7.04 -16.54
N GLU A 360 9.11 7.01 -17.16
CA GLU A 360 8.91 7.43 -18.55
C GLU A 360 9.01 8.94 -18.70
N LEU A 361 8.50 9.69 -17.72
CA LEU A 361 8.62 11.15 -17.69
C LEU A 361 10.06 11.61 -17.47
N LEU A 362 10.84 10.89 -16.67
CA LEU A 362 12.27 11.15 -16.53
C LEU A 362 13.03 10.92 -17.83
N LYS A 363 12.69 9.86 -18.60
CA LYS A 363 13.28 9.64 -19.92
C LYS A 363 12.92 10.77 -20.89
N ILE A 364 11.66 11.20 -20.93
CA ILE A 364 11.19 12.31 -21.77
C ILE A 364 11.92 13.60 -21.44
N ALA A 365 12.05 13.95 -20.15
CA ALA A 365 12.75 15.15 -19.71
C ALA A 365 14.23 15.15 -20.16
N VAL A 366 14.90 14.01 -20.02
CA VAL A 366 16.32 13.87 -20.39
C VAL A 366 16.51 13.91 -21.91
N VAL A 367 15.62 13.28 -22.69
CA VAL A 367 15.62 13.39 -24.15
C VAL A 367 15.40 14.84 -24.58
N GLY A 368 14.45 15.55 -23.95
CA GLY A 368 14.20 16.96 -24.21
C GLY A 368 15.43 17.84 -24.00
N ILE A 369 16.16 17.63 -22.91
CA ILE A 369 17.43 18.34 -22.64
C ILE A 369 18.48 18.03 -23.71
N VAL A 370 18.64 16.77 -24.10
CA VAL A 370 19.61 16.39 -25.14
C VAL A 370 19.25 17.06 -26.47
N LYS A 371 17.96 17.12 -26.82
CA LYS A 371 17.46 17.82 -28.01
C LYS A 371 17.83 19.30 -27.99
N VAL A 372 17.47 20.02 -26.92
CA VAL A 372 17.77 21.46 -26.79
C VAL A 372 19.27 21.74 -26.84
N LEU A 373 20.08 20.95 -26.13
CA LEU A 373 21.53 21.11 -26.13
C LEU A 373 22.15 20.80 -27.50
N SER A 374 21.60 19.85 -28.26
CA SER A 374 22.06 19.56 -29.62
C SER A 374 21.74 20.69 -30.61
N GLU A 375 20.56 21.30 -30.50
CA GLU A 375 20.14 22.43 -31.33
C GLU A 375 20.96 23.69 -31.03
N GLN A 376 21.23 23.97 -29.75
CA GLN A 376 21.98 25.16 -29.32
C GLN A 376 23.48 25.08 -29.62
N SER A 377 24.09 23.90 -29.46
CA SER A 377 25.53 23.74 -29.64
C SER A 377 25.95 23.39 -31.07
N LYS A 378 25.00 23.01 -31.93
CA LYS A 378 25.23 22.40 -33.26
C LYS A 378 26.13 21.15 -33.20
N GLN A 379 26.28 20.53 -32.03
CA GLN A 379 27.06 19.30 -31.84
C GLN A 379 26.13 18.09 -31.89
N GLU A 380 26.49 17.10 -32.69
CA GLU A 380 25.73 15.85 -32.77
C GLU A 380 25.78 15.05 -31.45
N TYR A 381 26.88 15.15 -30.70
CA TYR A 381 27.09 14.42 -29.44
C TYR A 381 27.40 15.37 -28.27
N ILE A 382 26.59 15.29 -27.23
CA ILE A 382 26.66 16.15 -26.04
C ILE A 382 27.33 15.41 -24.87
N PRO A 383 28.31 16.02 -24.17
CA PRO A 383 28.85 15.43 -22.94
C PRO A 383 27.76 15.19 -21.89
N ILE A 384 27.75 14.01 -21.26
CA ILE A 384 26.75 13.68 -20.23
C ILE A 384 26.80 14.64 -19.04
N ALA A 385 27.98 15.20 -18.74
CA ALA A 385 28.14 16.22 -17.70
C ALA A 385 27.28 17.47 -17.99
N ASN A 386 27.14 17.86 -19.27
CA ASN A 386 26.32 19.00 -19.65
C ASN A 386 24.84 18.67 -19.50
N VAL A 387 24.43 17.45 -19.86
CA VAL A 387 23.06 16.97 -19.65
C VAL A 387 22.71 16.94 -18.16
N ALA A 388 23.62 16.45 -17.31
CA ALA A 388 23.42 16.43 -15.86
C ALA A 388 23.37 17.84 -15.26
N SER A 389 24.22 18.76 -15.75
CA SER A 389 24.22 20.15 -15.33
C SER A 389 22.92 20.84 -15.73
N GLU A 390 22.45 20.65 -16.97
CA GLU A 390 21.24 21.30 -17.47
C GLU A 390 19.99 20.73 -16.81
N PHE A 391 19.97 19.41 -16.57
CA PHE A 391 18.94 18.77 -15.75
C PHE A 391 18.88 19.36 -14.34
N ASN A 392 20.04 19.54 -13.68
CA ASN A 392 20.08 20.14 -12.36
C ASN A 392 19.66 21.63 -12.37
N LYS A 393 19.98 22.38 -13.43
CA LYS A 393 19.49 23.77 -13.58
C LYS A 393 17.98 23.82 -13.79
N GLN A 394 17.45 22.94 -14.64
CA GLN A 394 16.04 22.96 -15.04
C GLN A 394 15.13 22.43 -13.93
N TYR A 395 15.61 21.48 -13.12
CA TYR A 395 14.80 20.77 -12.14
C TYR A 395 15.29 20.89 -10.69
N ASN A 396 16.36 21.65 -10.45
CA ASN A 396 16.99 21.85 -9.13
C ASN A 396 17.27 20.53 -8.37
N LEU A 397 17.49 19.44 -9.13
CA LEU A 397 17.67 18.09 -8.63
C LEU A 397 18.79 17.41 -9.42
N PRO A 398 19.82 16.84 -8.76
CA PRO A 398 20.81 16.03 -9.45
C PRO A 398 20.15 14.83 -10.12
N ILE A 399 20.37 14.65 -11.41
CA ILE A 399 19.80 13.53 -12.19
C ILE A 399 20.11 12.15 -11.56
N THR A 400 21.25 12.01 -10.90
CA THR A 400 21.64 10.79 -10.17
C THR A 400 20.80 10.52 -8.93
N LYS A 401 20.27 11.58 -8.27
CA LYS A 401 19.29 11.42 -7.19
C LYS A 401 17.94 10.98 -7.76
N ALA A 402 17.48 11.58 -8.87
CA ALA A 402 16.25 11.17 -9.54
C ALA A 402 16.28 9.68 -9.95
N ILE A 403 17.37 9.23 -10.58
CA ILE A 403 17.56 7.84 -11.00
C ILE A 403 17.52 6.86 -9.81
N LYS A 404 18.12 7.23 -8.67
CA LYS A 404 18.10 6.41 -7.44
C LYS A 404 16.70 6.30 -6.86
N THR A 405 15.95 7.40 -6.80
CA THR A 405 14.58 7.43 -6.28
C THR A 405 13.65 6.48 -7.04
N PHE A 406 13.84 6.36 -8.35
CA PHE A 406 13.03 5.47 -9.20
C PHE A 406 13.62 4.07 -9.41
N GLN A 407 14.66 3.69 -8.67
CA GLN A 407 15.34 2.37 -8.78
C GLN A 407 15.86 2.02 -10.18
N LEU A 408 16.21 3.02 -11.01
CA LEU A 408 16.53 2.85 -12.44
C LEU A 408 18.00 2.48 -12.73
N GLY A 409 18.62 1.77 -11.80
CA GLY A 409 20.03 1.41 -11.84
C GLY A 409 20.96 2.48 -11.26
N ASN A 410 22.08 2.04 -10.68
CA ASN A 410 22.86 2.89 -9.77
C ASN A 410 23.73 3.96 -10.47
N LYS A 411 23.70 4.03 -11.82
CA LYS A 411 24.61 4.87 -12.62
C LYS A 411 23.89 5.54 -13.80
N LEU A 412 24.15 6.83 -14.00
CA LEU A 412 23.60 7.66 -15.08
C LEU A 412 23.81 7.06 -16.48
N ILE A 413 24.95 6.43 -16.72
CA ILE A 413 25.24 5.78 -18.01
C ILE A 413 24.30 4.59 -18.25
N THR A 414 23.99 3.81 -17.22
CA THR A 414 23.06 2.68 -17.32
C THR A 414 21.65 3.16 -17.61
N PHE A 415 21.22 4.23 -16.92
CA PHE A 415 19.93 4.87 -17.18
C PHE A 415 19.83 5.40 -18.62
N LEU A 416 20.83 6.14 -19.10
CA LEU A 416 20.81 6.68 -20.47
C LEU A 416 20.82 5.59 -21.54
N LYS A 417 21.44 4.43 -21.27
CA LYS A 417 21.34 3.24 -22.14
C LYS A 417 19.94 2.63 -22.20
N SER A 418 19.12 2.83 -21.17
CA SER A 418 17.71 2.39 -21.13
C SER A 418 16.76 3.31 -21.89
N CYS A 419 17.23 4.47 -22.37
CA CYS A 419 16.47 5.37 -23.21
C CYS A 419 16.60 4.95 -24.68
N GLU A 420 15.53 4.43 -25.27
CA GLU A 420 15.55 3.93 -26.65
C GLU A 420 15.89 5.01 -27.68
N GLN A 421 15.56 6.27 -27.38
CA GLN A 421 15.74 7.44 -28.24
C GLN A 421 17.17 8.03 -28.19
N LEU A 422 18.06 7.48 -27.35
CA LEU A 422 19.42 8.00 -27.15
C LEU A 422 20.48 6.99 -27.61
N LYS A 423 21.56 7.48 -28.23
CA LYS A 423 22.78 6.73 -28.53
C LYS A 423 23.94 7.26 -27.71
N LEU A 424 24.65 6.37 -27.02
CA LEU A 424 25.84 6.73 -26.23
C LEU A 424 27.12 6.38 -26.98
N LYS A 425 28.11 7.27 -26.88
CA LYS A 425 29.46 7.05 -27.39
C LYS A 425 30.46 7.39 -26.29
N GLN A 426 31.47 6.54 -26.13
CA GLN A 426 32.61 6.83 -25.28
C GLN A 426 33.74 7.38 -26.15
N LYS A 427 34.22 8.59 -25.84
CA LYS A 427 35.40 9.17 -26.48
C LYS A 427 36.45 9.38 -25.38
N GLN A 428 37.54 8.62 -25.47
CA GLN A 428 38.57 8.53 -24.42
C GLN A 428 37.96 8.12 -23.05
N LYS A 429 38.02 9.00 -22.04
CA LYS A 429 37.48 8.82 -20.68
C LYS A 429 36.14 9.50 -20.43
N LEU A 430 35.55 10.14 -21.44
CA LEU A 430 34.30 10.90 -21.30
C LEU A 430 33.18 10.24 -22.12
N TYR A 431 32.01 10.16 -21.51
CA TYR A 431 30.79 9.67 -22.17
C TYR A 431 30.01 10.83 -22.77
N GLN A 432 29.55 10.64 -24.00
CA GLN A 432 28.71 11.56 -24.74
C GLN A 432 27.42 10.85 -25.16
N VAL A 433 26.35 11.63 -25.32
CA VAL A 433 25.01 11.16 -25.69
C VAL A 433 24.48 11.99 -26.85
N ALA A 434 23.75 11.36 -27.75
CA ALA A 434 23.09 11.97 -28.90
C ALA A 434 21.68 11.41 -29.05
N LEU A 435 20.81 12.12 -29.76
CA LEU A 435 19.56 11.56 -30.25
C LEU A 435 19.87 10.49 -31.30
N LYS A 436 19.07 9.41 -31.33
CA LYS A 436 19.18 8.39 -32.37
C LYS A 436 18.73 8.90 -33.72
#